data_AF-A0A5Q0QJQ0-F1
#
_entry.id   AF-A0A5Q0QJQ0-F1
#
_cell.length_a   1.000
_cell.length_b   1.000
_cell.length_c   1.000
_cell.angle_alpha   90.00
_cell.angle_beta   90.00
_cell.angle_gamma   90.00
#
_symmetry.space_group_name_H-M   'P 1'
#
loop_
_entity.id
_entity.type
_entity.pdbx_description
1 polymer ?
#
loop_
_entity_poly.entity_id
_entity_poly.type
_entity_poly.pdbx_seq_one_letter_code
_entity_poly.pdbx_strand_id
1 'polypeptide(L)'
;MKNTKQIQIVVVAVVLLVMGFLVLRPVKGLVDQDKNTAGAATTEAPANQISLAAASEAAKRGLNPAILNEITDLEAKADKADGEEKVEIYQQLADKWNDVEKFAPQALLYEEMAKISPKFELWLKAGNAYRKAYTNLQDSTTAKALNQQAIVAYEKAVELNGASLDAKTGLGAAMVTGTNNPMAGIALLQEVVKAEPKNLEANKTLGLFSLQSRQFDKAIERFKTVIEQKPDAESYFYLATGYENIGMKNEAIAAFGKSKELASDPSLSQFIDRRIEELSK
;
A
#
# COMPACT_ATOMS: atom_id res chain seq x y z
N MET A 1 45.65 45.68 0.17
CA MET A 1 44.91 45.26 -1.04
C MET A 1 45.43 43.88 -1.45
N LYS A 2 44.75 42.79 -1.05
CA LYS A 2 45.15 41.42 -1.44
C LYS A 2 44.82 41.23 -2.92
N ASN A 3 45.81 40.75 -3.66
CA ASN A 3 45.87 40.77 -5.10
C ASN A 3 44.81 39.83 -5.70
N THR A 4 43.81 40.37 -6.40
CA THR A 4 42.65 39.64 -6.94
C THR A 4 43.04 38.43 -7.79
N LYS A 5 44.22 38.50 -8.44
CA LYS A 5 44.81 37.39 -9.20
C LYS A 5 45.20 36.18 -8.34
N GLN A 6 45.70 36.39 -7.12
CA GLN A 6 46.02 35.29 -6.20
C GLN A 6 44.75 34.58 -5.71
N ILE A 7 43.68 35.34 -5.46
CA ILE A 7 42.38 34.77 -5.04
C ILE A 7 41.78 33.96 -6.19
N GLN A 8 41.83 34.47 -7.43
CA GLN A 8 41.35 33.73 -8.60
C GLN A 8 42.13 32.44 -8.86
N ILE A 9 43.46 32.44 -8.69
CA ILE A 9 44.28 31.23 -8.87
C ILE A 9 43.95 30.17 -7.81
N VAL A 10 43.75 30.59 -6.55
CA VAL A 10 43.36 29.66 -5.48
C VAL A 10 41.96 29.10 -5.72
N VAL A 11 41.01 29.92 -6.17
CA VAL A 11 39.65 29.46 -6.48
C VAL A 11 39.64 28.50 -7.67
N VAL A 12 40.39 28.78 -8.74
CA VAL A 12 40.49 27.87 -9.90
C VAL A 12 41.18 26.56 -9.52
N ALA A 13 42.22 26.59 -8.67
CA ALA A 13 42.88 25.38 -8.19
C ALA A 13 41.95 24.53 -7.30
N VAL A 14 41.14 25.15 -6.45
CA VAL A 14 40.14 24.44 -5.62
C VAL A 14 39.03 23.86 -6.49
N VAL A 15 38.55 24.57 -7.51
CA VAL A 15 37.52 24.05 -8.44
C VAL A 15 38.05 22.88 -9.27
N LEU A 16 39.31 22.93 -9.73
CA LEU A 16 39.93 21.81 -10.45
C LEU A 16 40.19 20.60 -9.55
N LEU A 17 40.55 20.81 -8.29
CA LEU A 17 40.68 19.73 -7.31
C LEU A 17 39.32 19.09 -6.98
N VAL A 18 38.25 19.89 -6.85
CA VAL A 18 36.89 19.39 -6.62
C VAL A 18 36.35 18.67 -7.86
N MET A 19 36.59 19.17 -9.08
CA MET A 19 36.22 18.46 -10.31
C MET A 19 37.01 17.16 -10.47
N GLY A 20 38.32 17.16 -10.22
CA GLY A 20 39.13 15.95 -10.24
C GLY A 20 38.66 14.91 -9.22
N PHE A 21 38.28 15.35 -8.02
CA PHE A 21 37.72 14.50 -6.97
C PHE A 21 36.31 13.95 -7.31
N LEU A 22 35.52 14.67 -8.10
CA LEU A 22 34.21 14.20 -8.57
C LEU A 22 34.32 13.20 -9.74
N VAL A 23 35.33 13.35 -10.61
CA VAL A 23 35.59 12.42 -11.73
C VAL A 23 36.18 11.09 -11.25
N LEU A 24 36.87 11.08 -10.11
CA LEU A 24 37.49 9.87 -9.53
C LEU A 24 36.59 9.08 -8.58
N ARG A 25 35.34 9.51 -8.34
CA ARG A 25 34.35 8.69 -7.64
C ARG A 25 33.62 7.80 -8.66
N PRO A 26 33.51 6.48 -8.42
CA PRO A 26 32.70 5.62 -9.28
C PRO A 26 31.25 6.13 -9.26
N VAL A 27 30.77 6.59 -10.42
CA VAL A 27 29.38 7.01 -10.63
C VAL A 27 28.51 5.75 -10.56
N LYS A 28 27.87 5.54 -9.41
CA LYS A 28 26.86 4.49 -9.25
C LYS A 28 25.62 4.92 -10.04
N GLY A 29 25.47 4.42 -11.28
CA GLY A 29 24.26 4.66 -12.07
C GLY A 29 24.43 4.86 -13.59
N LEU A 30 25.45 4.29 -14.22
CA LEU A 30 25.48 4.16 -15.68
C LEU A 30 25.52 2.67 -16.03
N VAL A 31 24.51 2.24 -16.77
CA VAL A 31 24.33 0.89 -17.31
C VAL A 31 25.29 0.73 -18.48
N ASP A 32 26.32 -0.09 -18.31
CA ASP A 32 26.97 -0.72 -19.45
C ASP A 32 26.13 -1.93 -19.84
N GLN A 33 25.40 -1.81 -20.97
CA GLN A 33 24.89 -2.98 -21.66
C GLN A 33 26.07 -3.68 -22.33
N ASP A 34 26.64 -4.64 -21.61
CA ASP A 34 27.34 -5.73 -22.26
C ASP A 34 26.86 -7.08 -21.73
N LYS A 35 26.77 -7.99 -22.69
CA LYS A 35 25.96 -9.20 -22.68
C LYS A 35 26.37 -10.19 -21.58
N ASN A 36 25.35 -10.91 -21.13
CA ASN A 36 25.42 -12.24 -20.54
C ASN A 36 25.85 -12.33 -19.07
N THR A 37 24.94 -11.95 -18.18
CA THR A 37 24.71 -12.70 -16.94
C THR A 37 23.22 -12.77 -16.68
N ALA A 38 22.69 -13.99 -16.71
CA ALA A 38 21.42 -14.29 -16.08
C ALA A 38 21.55 -13.89 -14.61
N GLY A 39 20.91 -12.77 -14.25
CA GLY A 39 20.76 -12.36 -12.87
C GLY A 39 19.89 -13.39 -12.16
N ALA A 40 20.53 -14.38 -11.55
CA ALA A 40 19.95 -15.11 -10.46
C ALA A 40 19.53 -14.06 -9.43
N ALA A 41 18.23 -13.78 -9.35
CA ALA A 41 17.65 -13.12 -8.22
C ALA A 41 18.02 -13.97 -7.00
N THR A 42 19.00 -13.50 -6.23
CA THR A 42 19.27 -14.03 -4.91
C THR A 42 18.02 -13.76 -4.07
N THR A 43 17.18 -14.77 -3.98
CA THR A 43 16.09 -14.90 -3.01
C THR A 43 16.71 -14.97 -1.62
N GLU A 44 17.13 -13.83 -1.07
CA GLU A 44 17.20 -13.70 0.37
C GLU A 44 15.77 -13.46 0.87
N ALA A 45 15.17 -14.52 1.41
CA ALA A 45 13.91 -14.39 2.13
C ALA A 45 14.10 -13.37 3.28
N PRO A 46 13.23 -12.36 3.43
CA PRO A 46 13.41 -11.40 4.50
C PRO A 46 13.20 -12.12 5.84
N ALA A 47 14.15 -11.95 6.76
CA ALA A 47 14.17 -12.52 8.11
C ALA A 47 13.00 -12.08 9.04
N ASN A 48 11.92 -11.51 8.48
CA ASN A 48 10.76 -10.93 9.16
C ASN A 48 9.42 -11.52 8.65
N GLN A 49 9.41 -12.73 8.09
CA GLN A 49 8.14 -13.39 7.75
C GLN A 49 7.33 -13.68 9.02
N ILE A 50 6.13 -13.12 9.08
CA ILE A 50 5.17 -13.40 10.14
C ILE A 50 4.64 -14.81 9.93
N SER A 51 4.81 -15.71 10.90
CA SER A 51 4.30 -17.08 10.78
C SER A 51 2.80 -17.13 11.08
N LEU A 52 2.10 -18.09 10.45
CA LEU A 52 0.68 -18.34 10.69
C LEU A 52 0.38 -18.59 12.18
N ALA A 53 1.18 -19.44 12.83
CA ALA A 53 1.02 -19.74 14.26
C ALA A 53 1.16 -18.50 15.14
N ALA A 54 2.17 -17.65 14.91
CA ALA A 54 2.36 -16.43 15.69
C ALA A 54 1.24 -15.40 15.45
N ALA A 55 0.81 -15.24 14.19
CA ALA A 55 -0.30 -14.36 13.84
C ALA A 55 -1.63 -14.82 14.46
N SER A 56 -1.89 -16.14 14.44
CA SER A 56 -3.06 -16.74 15.07
C SER A 56 -3.05 -16.50 16.58
N GLU A 57 -1.96 -16.87 17.27
CA GLU A 57 -1.85 -16.70 18.73
C GLU A 57 -2.01 -15.24 19.17
N ALA A 58 -1.45 -14.30 18.42
CA ALA A 58 -1.67 -12.88 18.67
C ALA A 58 -3.13 -12.47 18.47
N ALA A 59 -3.79 -12.99 17.42
CA ALA A 59 -5.16 -12.65 17.06
C ALA A 59 -6.22 -13.28 17.98
N LYS A 60 -5.90 -14.40 18.65
CA LYS A 60 -6.76 -15.06 19.66
C LYS A 60 -7.00 -14.20 20.90
N ARG A 61 -6.10 -13.26 21.20
CA ARG A 61 -6.20 -12.40 22.39
C ARG A 61 -7.45 -11.52 22.31
N GLY A 62 -8.30 -11.62 23.32
CA GLY A 62 -9.55 -10.85 23.42
C GLY A 62 -10.74 -11.44 22.65
N LEU A 63 -10.61 -12.67 22.12
CA LEU A 63 -11.75 -13.39 21.57
C LEU A 63 -12.59 -14.05 22.68
N ASN A 64 -13.87 -14.28 22.37
CA ASN A 64 -14.76 -15.09 23.21
C ASN A 64 -14.25 -16.55 23.27
N PRO A 65 -14.28 -17.21 24.44
CA PRO A 65 -13.94 -18.64 24.60
C PRO A 65 -14.56 -19.59 23.58
N ALA A 66 -15.81 -19.38 23.15
CA ALA A 66 -16.46 -20.25 22.16
C ALA A 66 -15.72 -20.23 20.81
N ILE A 67 -15.41 -19.02 20.31
CA ILE A 67 -14.67 -18.81 19.06
C ILE A 67 -13.23 -19.34 19.19
N LEU A 68 -12.61 -19.11 20.34
CA LEU A 68 -11.26 -19.60 20.63
C LEU A 68 -11.17 -21.13 20.53
N ASN A 69 -12.15 -21.84 21.09
CA ASN A 69 -12.22 -23.30 21.02
C ASN A 69 -12.39 -23.78 19.58
N GLU A 70 -13.32 -23.19 18.83
CA GLU A 70 -13.54 -23.55 17.42
C GLU A 70 -12.28 -23.36 16.56
N ILE A 71 -11.57 -22.23 16.73
CA ILE A 71 -10.32 -21.96 16.02
C ILE A 71 -9.25 -22.98 16.42
N THR A 72 -9.09 -23.24 17.72
CA THR A 72 -8.06 -24.17 18.22
C THR A 72 -8.32 -25.61 17.75
N ASP A 73 -9.59 -26.03 17.72
CA ASP A 73 -9.98 -27.35 17.22
C ASP A 73 -9.71 -27.49 15.72
N LEU A 74 -9.98 -26.45 14.94
CA LEU A 74 -9.70 -26.42 13.50
C LEU A 74 -8.19 -26.43 13.22
N GLU A 75 -7.38 -25.70 13.99
CA GLU A 75 -5.92 -25.73 13.87
C GLU A 75 -5.35 -27.12 14.18
N ALA A 76 -5.82 -27.75 15.27
CA ALA A 76 -5.41 -29.11 15.62
C ALA A 76 -5.80 -30.16 14.57
N LYS A 77 -6.90 -29.93 13.82
CA LYS A 77 -7.27 -30.74 12.65
C LYS A 77 -6.34 -30.46 11.47
N ALA A 78 -6.05 -29.18 11.19
CA ALA A 78 -5.19 -28.78 10.08
C ALA A 78 -3.74 -29.29 10.21
N ASP A 79 -3.25 -29.44 11.45
CA ASP A 79 -1.94 -30.01 11.75
C ASP A 79 -1.82 -31.50 11.39
N LYS A 80 -2.96 -32.21 11.31
CA LYS A 80 -3.03 -33.64 11.00
C LYS A 80 -3.44 -33.92 9.54
N ALA A 81 -3.92 -32.91 8.83
CA ALA A 81 -4.35 -33.01 7.45
C ALA A 81 -3.22 -32.63 6.48
N ASP A 82 -3.33 -33.08 5.24
CA ASP A 82 -2.49 -32.69 4.11
C ASP A 82 -3.33 -32.43 2.85
N GLY A 83 -2.66 -32.01 1.77
CA GLY A 83 -3.30 -31.84 0.45
C GLY A 83 -4.60 -31.03 0.47
N GLU A 84 -5.63 -31.55 -0.19
CA GLU A 84 -6.93 -30.90 -0.33
C GLU A 84 -7.70 -30.83 1.00
N GLU A 85 -7.61 -31.85 1.85
CA GLU A 85 -8.26 -31.85 3.17
C GLU A 85 -7.75 -30.66 4.02
N LYS A 86 -6.43 -30.41 3.99
CA LYS A 86 -5.84 -29.27 4.68
C LYS A 86 -6.32 -27.94 4.13
N VAL A 87 -6.49 -27.83 2.81
CA VAL A 87 -7.02 -26.62 2.16
C VAL A 87 -8.45 -26.34 2.60
N GLU A 88 -9.30 -27.37 2.72
CA GLU A 88 -10.68 -27.22 3.21
C GLU A 88 -10.72 -26.72 4.67
N ILE A 89 -9.86 -27.26 5.54
CA ILE A 89 -9.77 -26.82 6.93
C ILE A 89 -9.23 -25.38 7.01
N TYR A 90 -8.24 -25.02 6.20
CA TYR A 90 -7.73 -23.66 6.12
C TYR A 90 -8.76 -22.66 5.60
N GLN A 91 -9.65 -23.05 4.67
CA GLN A 91 -10.76 -22.20 4.27
C GLN A 91 -11.72 -21.94 5.44
N GLN A 92 -12.06 -22.97 6.22
CA GLN A 92 -12.89 -22.80 7.43
C GLN A 92 -12.23 -21.86 8.45
N LEU A 93 -10.92 -22.00 8.69
CA LEU A 93 -10.17 -21.08 9.54
C LEU A 93 -10.17 -19.66 9.00
N ALA A 94 -9.95 -19.47 7.69
CA ALA A 94 -9.91 -18.15 7.07
C ALA A 94 -11.27 -17.44 7.18
N ASP A 95 -12.37 -18.19 7.12
CA ASP A 95 -13.73 -17.67 7.34
C ASP A 95 -13.94 -17.27 8.80
N LYS A 96 -13.50 -18.09 9.77
CA LYS A 96 -13.55 -17.73 11.19
C LYS A 96 -12.77 -16.45 11.50
N TRP A 97 -11.57 -16.31 10.92
CA TRP A 97 -10.78 -15.08 11.09
C TRP A 97 -11.39 -13.87 10.39
N ASN A 98 -12.12 -14.08 9.30
CA ASN A 98 -12.89 -13.03 8.65
C ASN A 98 -14.00 -12.49 9.55
N ASP A 99 -14.75 -13.39 10.20
CA ASP A 99 -15.91 -13.06 11.04
C ASP A 99 -15.52 -12.19 12.25
N VAL A 100 -14.29 -12.34 12.74
CA VAL A 100 -13.73 -11.53 13.82
C VAL A 100 -12.76 -10.43 13.34
N GLU A 101 -12.77 -10.14 12.04
CA GLU A 101 -11.98 -9.08 11.39
C GLU A 101 -10.47 -9.15 11.66
N LYS A 102 -9.93 -10.37 11.78
CA LYS A 102 -8.50 -10.63 11.96
C LYS A 102 -7.85 -11.00 10.63
N PHE A 103 -7.49 -9.97 9.87
CA PHE A 103 -7.01 -10.14 8.50
C PHE A 103 -5.59 -10.74 8.38
N ALA A 104 -4.73 -10.60 9.40
CA ALA A 104 -3.36 -11.14 9.36
C ALA A 104 -3.31 -12.68 9.31
N PRO A 105 -3.91 -13.43 10.28
CA PRO A 105 -3.96 -14.89 10.18
C PRO A 105 -4.78 -15.36 8.96
N GLN A 106 -5.84 -14.63 8.59
CA GLN A 106 -6.61 -14.91 7.38
C GLN A 106 -5.73 -14.87 6.11
N ALA A 107 -4.90 -13.84 5.96
CA ALA A 107 -4.03 -13.69 4.79
C ALA A 107 -3.00 -14.82 4.69
N LEU A 108 -2.41 -15.19 5.83
CA LEU A 108 -1.45 -16.29 5.92
C LEU A 108 -2.10 -17.64 5.57
N LEU A 109 -3.35 -17.88 5.98
CA LEU A 109 -4.09 -19.08 5.57
C LEU A 109 -4.31 -19.13 4.06
N TYR A 110 -4.74 -18.02 3.45
CA TYR A 110 -4.88 -17.98 1.99
C TYR A 110 -3.55 -18.18 1.26
N GLU A 111 -2.45 -17.63 1.79
CA GLU A 111 -1.11 -17.88 1.24
C GLU A 111 -0.74 -19.38 1.32
N GLU A 112 -0.94 -20.03 2.48
CA GLU A 112 -0.66 -21.46 2.64
C GLU A 112 -1.56 -22.33 1.74
N MET A 113 -2.84 -22.00 1.63
CA MET A 113 -3.74 -22.66 0.68
C MET A 113 -3.25 -22.51 -0.76
N ALA A 114 -2.79 -21.31 -1.14
CA ALA A 114 -2.27 -21.04 -2.48
C ALA A 114 -0.93 -21.73 -2.76
N LYS A 115 -0.14 -22.03 -1.73
CA LYS A 115 1.08 -22.86 -1.85
C LYS A 115 0.74 -24.33 -2.08
N ILE A 116 -0.32 -24.84 -1.45
CA ILE A 116 -0.78 -26.23 -1.62
C ILE A 116 -1.51 -26.41 -2.96
N SER A 117 -2.41 -25.47 -3.29
CA SER A 117 -3.23 -25.47 -4.51
C SER A 117 -3.09 -24.12 -5.20
N PRO A 118 -2.11 -23.94 -6.11
CA PRO A 118 -1.83 -22.65 -6.74
C PRO A 118 -2.96 -22.24 -7.68
N LYS A 119 -3.88 -21.43 -7.16
CA LYS A 119 -5.03 -20.85 -7.87
C LYS A 119 -4.96 -19.34 -7.81
N PHE A 120 -5.37 -18.69 -8.90
CA PHE A 120 -5.43 -17.23 -9.01
C PHE A 120 -6.24 -16.62 -7.86
N GLU A 121 -7.40 -17.20 -7.56
CA GLU A 121 -8.34 -16.70 -6.56
C GLU A 121 -7.74 -16.72 -5.15
N LEU A 122 -6.90 -17.71 -4.84
CA LEU A 122 -6.26 -17.83 -3.52
C LEU A 122 -5.14 -16.80 -3.36
N TRP A 123 -4.31 -16.60 -4.38
CA TRP A 123 -3.31 -15.52 -4.37
C TRP A 123 -3.94 -14.14 -4.30
N LEU A 124 -5.05 -13.91 -5.02
CA LEU A 124 -5.80 -12.67 -4.94
C LEU A 124 -6.41 -12.45 -3.54
N LYS A 125 -7.03 -13.49 -2.95
CA LYS A 125 -7.57 -13.44 -1.58
C LYS A 125 -6.47 -13.16 -0.55
N ALA A 126 -5.30 -13.81 -0.69
CA ALA A 126 -4.14 -13.57 0.18
C ALA A 126 -3.68 -12.11 0.09
N GLY A 127 -3.46 -11.59 -1.13
CA GLY A 127 -3.08 -10.19 -1.34
C GLY A 127 -4.09 -9.20 -0.76
N ASN A 128 -5.38 -9.45 -0.96
CA ASN A 128 -6.46 -8.63 -0.41
C ASN A 128 -6.47 -8.64 1.13
N ALA A 129 -6.33 -9.80 1.75
CA ALA A 129 -6.29 -9.94 3.20
C ALA A 129 -5.03 -9.31 3.80
N TYR A 130 -3.85 -9.48 3.18
CA TYR A 130 -2.61 -8.82 3.61
C TYR A 130 -2.74 -7.30 3.56
N ARG A 131 -3.31 -6.77 2.47
CA ARG A 131 -3.52 -5.33 2.31
C ARG A 131 -4.47 -4.78 3.37
N LYS A 132 -5.57 -5.49 3.68
CA LYS A 132 -6.48 -5.13 4.79
C LYS A 132 -5.77 -5.19 6.15
N ALA A 133 -4.95 -6.21 6.39
CA ALA A 133 -4.16 -6.32 7.60
C ALA A 133 -3.16 -5.16 7.73
N TYR A 134 -2.51 -4.78 6.64
CA TYR A 134 -1.64 -3.60 6.56
C TYR A 134 -2.40 -2.32 6.88
N THR A 135 -3.56 -2.06 6.26
CA THR A 135 -4.32 -0.82 6.50
C THR A 135 -4.86 -0.72 7.93
N ASN A 136 -5.11 -1.85 8.58
CA ASN A 136 -5.60 -1.89 9.96
C ASN A 136 -4.49 -1.72 10.99
N LEU A 137 -3.23 -1.95 10.61
CA LEU A 137 -2.07 -1.74 11.49
C LEU A 137 -1.44 -0.38 11.18
N GLN A 138 -1.56 0.55 12.12
CA GLN A 138 -0.88 1.84 12.02
C GLN A 138 0.65 1.65 12.05
N ASP A 139 1.36 2.52 11.30
CA ASP A 139 2.81 2.60 11.08
C ASP A 139 3.69 1.73 12.00
N SER A 140 3.79 0.45 11.67
CA SER A 140 4.56 -0.55 12.42
C SER A 140 5.41 -1.39 11.47
N THR A 141 6.48 -1.99 12.00
CA THR A 141 7.32 -2.95 11.26
C THR A 141 6.48 -4.10 10.71
N THR A 142 5.48 -4.55 11.47
CA THR A 142 4.51 -5.58 11.06
C THR A 142 3.69 -5.14 9.86
N ALA A 143 3.20 -3.89 9.85
CA ALA A 143 2.47 -3.34 8.72
C ALA A 143 3.33 -3.37 7.44
N LYS A 144 4.59 -2.94 7.53
CA LYS A 144 5.52 -2.98 6.37
C LYS A 144 5.74 -4.41 5.87
N ALA A 145 5.91 -5.38 6.76
CA ALA A 145 6.06 -6.79 6.40
C ALA A 145 4.81 -7.34 5.69
N LEU A 146 3.61 -7.04 6.22
CA LEU A 146 2.36 -7.47 5.60
C LEU A 146 2.14 -6.82 4.22
N ASN A 147 2.50 -5.55 4.03
CA ASN A 147 2.42 -4.93 2.71
C ASN A 147 3.36 -5.61 1.71
N GLN A 148 4.57 -6.01 2.14
CA GLN A 148 5.47 -6.76 1.28
C GLN A 148 4.89 -8.13 0.91
N GLN A 149 4.23 -8.82 1.85
CA GLN A 149 3.51 -10.08 1.55
C GLN A 149 2.31 -9.83 0.60
N ALA A 150 1.61 -8.71 0.73
CA ALA A 150 0.56 -8.33 -0.20
C ALA A 150 1.09 -8.21 -1.64
N ILE A 151 2.22 -7.50 -1.82
CA ILE A 151 2.87 -7.34 -3.12
C ILE A 151 3.20 -8.70 -3.73
N VAL A 152 3.88 -9.58 -2.98
CA VAL A 152 4.25 -10.92 -3.46
C VAL A 152 3.02 -11.76 -3.83
N ALA A 153 1.96 -11.69 -3.03
CA ALA A 153 0.73 -12.42 -3.31
C ALA A 153 0.03 -11.91 -4.58
N TYR A 154 -0.03 -10.58 -4.78
CA TYR A 154 -0.59 -10.02 -6.02
C TYR A 154 0.29 -10.27 -7.23
N GLU A 155 1.62 -10.27 -7.11
CA GLU A 155 2.54 -10.64 -8.19
C GLU A 155 2.23 -12.06 -8.68
N LYS A 156 2.09 -13.03 -7.77
CA LYS A 156 1.67 -14.39 -8.13
C LYS A 156 0.27 -14.45 -8.74
N ALA A 157 -0.68 -13.63 -8.27
CA ALA A 157 -1.99 -13.53 -8.90
C ALA A 157 -1.91 -13.00 -10.34
N VAL A 158 -1.08 -11.98 -10.58
CA VAL A 158 -0.84 -11.41 -11.92
C VAL A 158 -0.10 -12.40 -12.83
N GLU A 159 0.84 -13.19 -12.29
CA GLU A 159 1.51 -14.26 -13.04
C GLU A 159 0.51 -15.32 -13.54
N LEU A 160 -0.46 -15.69 -12.71
CA LEU A 160 -1.50 -16.65 -13.07
C LEU A 160 -2.58 -16.06 -13.99
N ASN A 161 -2.88 -14.77 -13.84
CA ASN A 161 -3.85 -14.05 -14.68
C ASN A 161 -3.44 -12.59 -14.91
N GLY A 162 -2.60 -12.37 -15.92
CA GLY A 162 -2.07 -11.04 -16.24
C GLY A 162 -3.10 -10.04 -16.76
N ALA A 163 -4.31 -10.49 -17.11
CA ALA A 163 -5.42 -9.64 -17.54
C ALA A 163 -6.29 -9.15 -16.37
N SER A 164 -6.11 -9.70 -15.16
CA SER A 164 -6.92 -9.34 -14.00
C SER A 164 -6.69 -7.90 -13.56
N LEU A 165 -7.70 -7.06 -13.75
CA LEU A 165 -7.69 -5.67 -13.27
C LEU A 165 -7.72 -5.61 -11.74
N ASP A 166 -8.39 -6.54 -11.06
CA ASP A 166 -8.41 -6.62 -9.60
C ASP A 166 -7.01 -6.89 -9.02
N ALA A 167 -6.28 -7.85 -9.60
CA ALA A 167 -4.92 -8.17 -9.16
C ALA A 167 -3.95 -7.02 -9.45
N LYS A 168 -4.05 -6.39 -10.63
CA LYS A 168 -3.27 -5.19 -10.97
C LYS A 168 -3.58 -4.01 -10.04
N THR A 169 -4.86 -3.83 -9.68
CA THR A 169 -5.30 -2.79 -8.75
C THR A 169 -4.71 -3.01 -7.37
N GLY A 170 -4.81 -4.23 -6.85
CA GLY A 170 -4.26 -4.61 -5.55
C GLY A 170 -2.73 -4.45 -5.51
N LEU A 171 -2.03 -4.95 -6.54
CA LEU A 171 -0.57 -4.80 -6.68
C LEU A 171 -0.17 -3.33 -6.73
N GLY A 172 -0.80 -2.57 -7.63
CA GLY A 172 -0.52 -1.15 -7.80
C GLY A 172 -0.75 -0.36 -6.51
N ALA A 173 -1.85 -0.64 -5.82
CA ALA A 173 -2.16 0.01 -4.55
C ALA A 173 -1.11 -0.31 -3.47
N ALA A 174 -0.76 -1.59 -3.29
CA ALA A 174 0.24 -2.01 -2.30
C ALA A 174 1.64 -1.45 -2.59
N MET A 175 2.01 -1.32 -3.87
CA MET A 175 3.27 -0.69 -4.28
C MET A 175 3.30 0.81 -3.99
N VAL A 176 2.17 1.51 -4.20
CA VAL A 176 2.08 2.95 -3.92
C VAL A 176 2.14 3.24 -2.43
N THR A 177 1.47 2.45 -1.60
CA THR A 177 1.35 2.74 -0.16
C THR A 177 2.51 2.24 0.69
N GLY A 178 3.19 1.16 0.27
CA GLY A 178 4.19 0.51 1.13
C GLY A 178 5.58 0.35 0.53
N THR A 179 5.91 1.06 -0.55
CA THR A 179 7.28 1.10 -1.09
C THR A 179 7.82 2.52 -1.16
N ASN A 180 9.15 2.66 -1.15
CA ASN A 180 9.82 3.94 -1.37
C ASN A 180 9.79 4.40 -2.83
N ASN A 181 9.36 3.55 -3.76
CA ASN A 181 9.32 3.85 -5.19
C ASN A 181 7.92 3.54 -5.77
N PRO A 182 6.94 4.43 -5.58
CA PRO A 182 5.55 4.17 -5.95
C PRO A 182 5.30 4.12 -7.46
N MET A 183 6.27 4.51 -8.31
CA MET A 183 6.05 4.77 -9.73
C MET A 183 5.57 3.54 -10.52
N ALA A 184 6.09 2.35 -10.22
CA ALA A 184 5.62 1.13 -10.87
C ALA A 184 4.16 0.80 -10.51
N GLY A 185 3.77 1.04 -9.25
CA GLY A 185 2.38 0.92 -8.83
C GLY A 185 1.47 1.95 -9.50
N ILE A 186 1.93 3.20 -9.64
CA ILE A 186 1.19 4.24 -10.36
C ILE A 186 0.97 3.86 -11.83
N ALA A 187 1.98 3.32 -12.51
CA ALA A 187 1.85 2.86 -13.89
C ALA A 187 0.78 1.76 -14.03
N LEU A 188 0.79 0.77 -13.12
CA LEU A 188 -0.23 -0.29 -13.08
C LEU A 188 -1.63 0.28 -12.85
N LEU A 189 -1.80 1.20 -11.90
CA LEU A 189 -3.09 1.82 -11.62
C LEU A 189 -3.56 2.70 -12.79
N GLN A 190 -2.65 3.33 -13.53
CA GLN A 190 -2.97 4.07 -14.75
C GLN A 190 -3.50 3.15 -15.86
N GLU A 191 -2.94 1.94 -16.01
CA GLU A 191 -3.50 0.93 -16.91
C GLU A 191 -4.90 0.51 -16.48
N VAL A 192 -5.12 0.29 -15.18
CA VAL A 192 -6.44 -0.06 -14.64
C VAL A 192 -7.45 1.02 -14.96
N VAL A 193 -7.19 2.30 -14.62
CA VAL A 193 -8.17 3.37 -14.89
C VAL A 193 -8.35 3.67 -16.38
N LYS A 194 -7.44 3.21 -17.25
CA LYS A 194 -7.64 3.27 -18.71
C LYS A 194 -8.67 2.22 -19.17
N ALA A 195 -8.65 1.03 -18.57
CA ALA A 195 -9.61 -0.03 -18.88
C ALA A 195 -10.94 0.13 -18.14
N GLU A 196 -10.87 0.52 -16.87
CA GLU A 196 -12.00 0.77 -15.96
C GLU A 196 -11.88 2.17 -15.34
N PRO A 197 -12.35 3.22 -16.03
CA PRO A 197 -12.24 4.61 -15.55
C PRO A 197 -12.84 4.86 -14.16
N LYS A 198 -13.81 4.03 -13.77
CA LYS A 198 -14.52 4.10 -12.49
C LYS A 198 -13.99 3.10 -11.44
N ASN A 199 -12.86 2.44 -11.66
CA ASN A 199 -12.31 1.54 -10.64
C ASN A 199 -12.03 2.32 -9.34
N LEU A 200 -12.76 1.98 -8.27
CA LEU A 200 -12.84 2.78 -7.06
C LEU A 200 -11.50 2.85 -6.33
N GLU A 201 -10.86 1.68 -6.12
CA GLU A 201 -9.60 1.60 -5.40
C GLU A 201 -8.47 2.26 -6.20
N ALA A 202 -8.40 2.03 -7.51
CA ALA A 202 -7.38 2.67 -8.35
C ALA A 202 -7.51 4.21 -8.33
N ASN A 203 -8.72 4.75 -8.44
CA ASN A 203 -8.93 6.20 -8.35
C ASN A 203 -8.61 6.73 -6.95
N LYS A 204 -8.97 6.02 -5.88
CA LYS A 204 -8.64 6.41 -4.51
C LYS A 204 -7.12 6.47 -4.29
N THR A 205 -6.38 5.43 -4.68
CA THR A 205 -4.93 5.39 -4.52
C THR A 205 -4.22 6.42 -5.40
N LEU A 206 -4.62 6.60 -6.66
CA LEU A 206 -4.08 7.64 -7.54
C LEU A 206 -4.41 9.05 -7.01
N GLY A 207 -5.58 9.26 -6.42
CA GLY A 207 -5.99 10.51 -5.79
C GLY A 207 -5.12 10.84 -4.57
N LEU A 208 -4.91 9.87 -3.69
CA LEU A 208 -4.00 10.00 -2.53
C LEU A 208 -2.58 10.36 -2.97
N PHE A 209 -2.03 9.63 -3.94
CA PHE A 209 -0.71 9.94 -4.50
C PHE A 209 -0.67 11.33 -5.15
N SER A 210 -1.76 11.75 -5.81
CA SER A 210 -1.86 13.08 -6.40
C SER A 210 -1.82 14.18 -5.35
N LEU A 211 -2.46 14.00 -4.18
CA LEU A 211 -2.33 14.93 -3.05
C LEU A 211 -0.89 14.99 -2.54
N GLN A 212 -0.26 13.83 -2.30
CA GLN A 212 1.11 13.74 -1.81
C GLN A 212 2.13 14.39 -2.76
N SER A 213 1.92 14.21 -4.07
CA SER A 213 2.74 14.82 -5.12
C SER A 213 2.30 16.23 -5.52
N ARG A 214 1.36 16.84 -4.78
CA ARG A 214 0.84 18.21 -4.99
C ARG A 214 0.17 18.44 -6.35
N GLN A 215 -0.28 17.38 -7.01
CA GLN A 215 -1.10 17.42 -8.22
C GLN A 215 -2.58 17.57 -7.83
N PHE A 216 -2.91 18.69 -7.20
CA PHE A 216 -4.22 18.88 -6.54
C PHE A 216 -5.40 18.81 -7.51
N ASP A 217 -5.28 19.34 -8.73
CA ASP A 217 -6.35 19.26 -9.74
C ASP A 217 -6.70 17.80 -10.08
N LYS A 218 -5.67 16.96 -10.27
CA LYS A 218 -5.86 15.52 -10.52
C LYS A 218 -6.46 14.83 -9.30
N ALA A 219 -6.02 15.17 -8.09
CA ALA A 219 -6.61 14.62 -6.88
C ALA A 219 -8.11 14.92 -6.80
N ILE A 220 -8.51 16.16 -7.09
CA ILE A 220 -9.92 16.59 -7.11
C ILE A 220 -10.73 15.75 -8.10
N GLU A 221 -10.27 15.58 -9.34
CA GLU A 221 -10.96 14.77 -10.35
C GLU A 221 -11.12 13.30 -9.91
N ARG A 222 -10.06 12.73 -9.33
CA ARG A 222 -10.07 11.34 -8.85
C ARG A 222 -11.04 11.15 -7.69
N PHE A 223 -11.02 12.04 -6.69
CA PHE A 223 -11.93 11.94 -5.55
C PHE A 223 -13.38 12.23 -5.92
N LYS A 224 -13.65 13.11 -6.90
CA LYS A 224 -15.00 13.23 -7.50
C LYS A 224 -15.50 11.90 -8.04
N THR A 225 -14.66 11.19 -8.81
CA THR A 225 -14.99 9.88 -9.37
C THR A 225 -15.28 8.81 -8.29
N VAL A 226 -14.56 8.86 -7.17
CA VAL A 226 -14.79 7.96 -6.03
C VAL A 226 -16.14 8.28 -5.36
N ILE A 227 -16.38 9.55 -5.06
CA ILE A 227 -17.59 10.02 -4.36
C ILE A 227 -18.86 9.78 -5.18
N GLU A 228 -18.79 9.88 -6.51
CA GLU A 228 -19.92 9.56 -7.40
C GLU A 228 -20.42 8.12 -7.24
N GLN A 229 -19.54 7.19 -6.87
CA GLN A 229 -19.88 5.77 -6.73
C GLN A 229 -20.14 5.37 -5.29
N LYS A 230 -19.27 5.82 -4.38
CA LYS A 230 -19.35 5.52 -2.96
C LYS A 230 -19.00 6.78 -2.17
N PRO A 231 -20.00 7.60 -1.82
CA PRO A 231 -19.79 8.72 -0.92
C PRO A 231 -19.31 8.21 0.45
N ASP A 232 -18.16 8.70 0.91
CA ASP A 232 -17.66 8.42 2.26
C ASP A 232 -16.91 9.63 2.82
N ALA A 233 -16.80 9.67 4.15
CA ALA A 233 -16.20 10.80 4.87
C ALA A 233 -14.76 11.07 4.43
N GLU A 234 -13.98 10.01 4.23
CA GLU A 234 -12.55 10.09 3.90
C GLU A 234 -12.33 10.70 2.50
N SER A 235 -13.10 10.27 1.50
CA SER A 235 -12.97 10.76 0.13
C SER A 235 -13.39 12.23 0.02
N TYR A 236 -14.43 12.64 0.76
CA TYR A 236 -14.78 14.07 0.87
C TYR A 236 -13.71 14.90 1.57
N PHE A 237 -13.05 14.34 2.60
CA PHE A 237 -11.93 15.00 3.29
C PHE A 237 -10.75 15.27 2.34
N TYR A 238 -10.39 14.27 1.54
CA TYR A 238 -9.31 14.42 0.57
C TYR A 238 -9.69 15.35 -0.60
N LEU A 239 -10.94 15.32 -1.05
CA LEU A 239 -11.47 16.29 -2.01
C LEU A 239 -11.34 17.72 -1.47
N ALA A 240 -11.76 17.95 -0.24
CA ALA A 240 -11.69 19.25 0.43
C ALA A 240 -10.25 19.73 0.57
N THR A 241 -9.32 18.84 0.94
CA THR A 241 -7.88 19.12 1.00
C THR A 241 -7.33 19.53 -0.36
N GLY A 242 -7.78 18.87 -1.44
CA GLY A 242 -7.45 19.27 -2.81
C GLY A 242 -7.89 20.70 -3.11
N TYR A 243 -9.16 21.04 -2.83
CA TYR A 243 -9.71 22.38 -3.03
C TYR A 243 -9.00 23.45 -2.19
N GLU A 244 -8.72 23.16 -0.92
CA GLU A 244 -7.98 24.07 -0.02
C GLU A 244 -6.63 24.44 -0.62
N ASN A 245 -5.87 23.46 -1.13
CA ASN A 245 -4.53 23.68 -1.66
C ASN A 245 -4.48 24.49 -2.96
N ILE A 246 -5.58 24.54 -3.72
CA ILE A 246 -5.72 25.39 -4.92
C ILE A 246 -6.46 26.70 -4.65
N GLY A 247 -6.79 26.99 -3.38
CA GLY A 247 -7.42 28.24 -2.97
C GLY A 247 -8.94 28.32 -3.22
N MET A 248 -9.58 27.20 -3.58
CA MET A 248 -11.03 27.10 -3.76
C MET A 248 -11.72 26.94 -2.38
N LYS A 249 -11.69 28.02 -1.58
CA LYS A 249 -12.12 28.01 -0.17
C LYS A 249 -13.57 27.55 0.02
N ASN A 250 -14.50 28.01 -0.81
CA ASN A 250 -15.92 27.69 -0.66
C ASN A 250 -16.19 26.21 -0.90
N GLU A 251 -15.56 25.65 -1.94
CA GLU A 251 -15.66 24.24 -2.31
C GLU A 251 -14.98 23.35 -1.27
N ALA A 252 -13.84 23.80 -0.72
CA ALA A 252 -13.17 23.13 0.40
C ALA A 252 -14.08 23.05 1.63
N ILE A 253 -14.68 24.18 2.05
CA ILE A 253 -15.61 24.23 3.19
C ILE A 253 -16.81 23.31 2.95
N ALA A 254 -17.40 23.34 1.75
CA ALA A 254 -18.55 22.49 1.42
C ALA A 254 -18.18 20.99 1.47
N ALA A 255 -17.04 20.60 0.89
CA ALA A 255 -16.56 19.22 0.91
C ALA A 255 -16.18 18.75 2.32
N PHE A 256 -15.55 19.61 3.13
CA PHE A 256 -15.27 19.32 4.54
C PHE A 256 -16.57 19.14 5.33
N GLY A 257 -17.58 19.98 5.09
CA GLY A 257 -18.92 19.81 5.68
C GLY A 257 -19.52 18.44 5.37
N LYS A 258 -19.45 17.99 4.11
CA LYS A 258 -19.90 16.64 3.72
C LYS A 258 -19.08 15.53 4.35
N SER A 259 -17.77 15.71 4.48
CA SER A 259 -16.92 14.76 5.21
C SER A 259 -17.37 14.61 6.66
N LYS A 260 -17.63 15.73 7.36
CA LYS A 260 -18.11 15.73 8.74
C LYS A 260 -19.49 15.12 8.90
N GLU A 261 -20.44 15.41 8.01
CA GLU A 261 -21.79 14.80 8.02
C GLU A 261 -21.74 13.26 7.97
N LEU A 262 -20.77 12.71 7.24
CA LEU A 262 -20.60 11.26 7.06
C LEU A 262 -19.65 10.63 8.09
N ALA A 263 -18.90 11.43 8.84
CA ALA A 263 -17.91 10.95 9.79
C ALA A 263 -18.60 10.39 11.04
N SER A 264 -18.28 9.14 11.40
CA SER A 264 -18.62 8.59 12.71
C SER A 264 -17.58 8.90 13.79
N ASP A 265 -16.41 9.43 13.38
CA ASP A 265 -15.29 9.78 14.26
C ASP A 265 -15.39 11.25 14.74
N PRO A 266 -15.56 11.48 16.05
CA PRO A 266 -15.58 12.83 16.62
C PRO A 266 -14.28 13.60 16.42
N SER A 267 -13.13 12.92 16.35
CA SER A 267 -11.82 13.56 16.19
C SER A 267 -11.66 14.19 14.81
N LEU A 268 -12.07 13.46 13.76
CA LEU A 268 -12.14 13.98 12.39
C LEU A 268 -13.10 15.18 12.31
N SER A 269 -14.25 15.08 12.96
CA SER A 269 -15.23 16.18 12.99
C SER A 269 -14.66 17.45 13.62
N GLN A 270 -13.95 17.35 14.75
CA GLN A 270 -13.30 18.49 15.40
C GLN A 270 -12.16 19.08 14.56
N PHE A 271 -11.38 18.23 13.89
CA PHE A 271 -10.35 18.69 12.96
C PHE A 271 -10.96 19.50 11.82
N ILE A 272 -12.03 18.98 11.23
CA ILE A 272 -12.78 19.65 10.15
C ILE A 272 -13.32 21.01 10.60
N ASP A 273 -13.89 21.09 11.81
CA ASP A 273 -14.43 22.36 12.33
C ASP A 273 -13.37 23.46 12.40
N ARG A 274 -12.18 23.12 12.90
CA ARG A 274 -11.04 24.06 12.95
C ARG A 274 -10.62 24.51 11.55
N ARG A 275 -10.55 23.57 10.59
CA ARG A 275 -10.20 23.90 9.21
C ARG A 275 -11.22 24.79 8.52
N ILE A 276 -12.51 24.55 8.73
CA ILE A 276 -13.56 25.42 8.20
C ILE A 276 -13.46 26.82 8.80
N GLU A 277 -13.22 26.95 10.11
CA GLU A 277 -13.04 28.25 10.76
C GLU A 277 -11.83 29.02 10.19
N GLU A 278 -10.70 28.33 9.98
CA GLU A 278 -9.49 28.92 9.38
C GLU A 278 -9.74 29.39 7.94
N LEU A 279 -10.45 28.61 7.13
CA LEU A 279 -10.75 28.96 5.74
C LEU A 279 -11.75 30.13 5.62
N SER A 280 -12.60 30.30 6.62
CA SER A 280 -13.62 31.36 6.68
C SER A 280 -13.08 32.73 7.08
N LYS A 281 -11.80 32.80 7.49
CA LYS A 281 -11.06 34.04 7.76
C LYS A 281 -10.39 34.56 6.49
#